data_AF-A0A954F264-F1
#
_entry.id   AF-A0A954F264-F1
#
_cell.length_a   1.000
_cell.length_b   1.000
_cell.length_c   1.000
_cell.angle_alpha   90.00
_cell.angle_beta   90.00
_cell.angle_gamma   90.00
#
_symmetry.space_group_name_H-M   'P 1'
#
loop_
_entity.id
_entity.type
_entity.pdbx_description
1 polymer ?
#
loop_
_entity_poly.entity_id
_entity_poly.type
_entity_poly.pdbx_seq_one_letter_code
_entity_poly.pdbx_strand_id
1 'polypeptide(L)'
;EKIVVSMGVGKAIQDQKILDEALEHLGQITGQKPSVRHARKSISQFKLREGMRIGGCVTLRKQRMYEFLDRLITLVLPRVRDFRGLNPKAFDGRGNYSLGLSEQVVFPEVNADKVRNIQGMNIAIVTSTDSDDEARLLLKEFGMPFRAGKGK
;
A
#
# COMPACT_ATOMS: atom_id res chain seq x y z
N GLU A 1 -10.48 -13.64 1.68
CA GLU A 1 -9.55 -12.61 1.13
C GLU A 1 -9.44 -11.32 1.94
N LYS A 2 -8.34 -10.59 1.73
CA LYS A 2 -7.97 -9.35 2.44
C LYS A 2 -7.10 -8.45 1.57
N ILE A 3 -7.13 -7.15 1.84
CA ILE A 3 -6.12 -6.20 1.36
C ILE A 3 -5.31 -5.70 2.55
N VAL A 4 -3.99 -5.74 2.44
CA VAL A 4 -3.08 -5.20 3.45
C VAL A 4 -2.42 -3.96 2.90
N VAL A 5 -2.64 -2.83 3.55
CA VAL A 5 -1.98 -1.55 3.23
C VAL A 5 -0.94 -1.30 4.31
N SER A 6 0.30 -1.00 3.92
CA SER A 6 1.41 -0.84 4.84
C SER A 6 2.31 0.33 4.46
N MET A 7 2.80 1.04 5.47
CA MET A 7 3.75 2.12 5.33
C MET A 7 4.96 1.84 6.22
N GLY A 8 6.14 1.80 5.61
CA GLY A 8 7.42 1.76 6.31
C GLY A 8 7.99 3.17 6.40
N VAL A 9 8.22 3.67 7.60
CA VAL A 9 8.70 5.05 7.82
C VAL A 9 10.10 4.98 8.41
N GLY A 10 11.11 4.80 7.55
CA GLY A 10 12.51 4.71 8.01
C GLY A 10 13.00 5.96 8.75
N LYS A 11 12.46 7.14 8.39
CA LYS A 11 12.75 8.42 9.05
C LYS A 11 12.19 8.50 10.49
N ALA A 12 11.29 7.58 10.87
CA ALA A 12 10.71 7.53 12.22
C ALA A 12 11.74 7.34 13.34
N ILE A 13 12.91 6.79 13.00
CA ILE A 13 14.02 6.60 13.95
C ILE A 13 14.56 7.96 14.43
N GLN A 14 14.49 8.99 13.58
CA GLN A 14 14.98 10.33 13.89
C GLN A 14 13.87 11.22 14.46
N ASP A 15 12.65 11.09 13.93
CA ASP A 15 11.50 11.87 14.39
C ASP A 15 10.22 11.03 14.44
N GLN A 16 9.72 10.79 15.65
CA GLN A 16 8.49 10.04 15.87
C GLN A 16 7.24 10.78 15.35
N LYS A 17 7.28 12.11 15.22
CA LYS A 17 6.14 12.88 14.70
C LYS A 17 5.85 12.53 13.24
N ILE A 18 6.89 12.23 12.44
CA ILE A 18 6.74 11.79 11.05
C ILE A 18 5.98 10.45 11.00
N LEU A 19 6.23 9.57 11.97
CA LEU A 19 5.50 8.31 12.07
C LEU A 19 4.04 8.54 12.43
N ASP A 20 3.77 9.40 13.41
CA ASP A 20 2.39 9.66 13.83
C ASP A 20 1.58 10.31 12.69
N GLU A 21 2.17 11.24 11.93
CA GLU A 21 1.58 11.82 10.71
C GLU A 21 1.30 10.73 9.65
N ALA A 22 2.26 9.83 9.40
CA ALA A 22 2.06 8.74 8.44
C ALA A 22 0.95 7.76 8.88
N LEU A 23 0.84 7.47 10.17
CA LEU A 23 -0.24 6.62 10.71
C LEU A 23 -1.60 7.33 10.63
N GLU A 24 -1.64 8.65 10.82
CA GLU A 24 -2.85 9.44 10.63
C GLU A 24 -3.32 9.39 9.17
N HIS A 25 -2.43 9.64 8.21
CA HIS A 25 -2.75 9.53 6.78
C HIS A 25 -3.20 8.12 6.40
N LEU A 26 -2.52 7.08 6.90
CA LEU A 26 -2.93 5.69 6.66
C LEU A 26 -4.32 5.41 7.22
N GLY A 27 -4.64 5.99 8.37
CA GLY A 27 -5.97 5.92 8.98
C GLY A 27 -7.05 6.62 8.14
N GLN A 28 -6.75 7.82 7.64
CA GLN A 28 -7.65 8.59 6.76
C GLN A 28 -7.93 7.84 5.45
N ILE A 29 -6.87 7.34 4.79
CA ILE A 29 -6.97 6.59 3.53
C ILE A 29 -7.85 5.34 3.69
N THR A 30 -7.60 4.57 4.75
CA THR A 30 -8.21 3.25 4.93
C THR A 30 -9.52 3.26 5.74
N GLY A 31 -9.87 4.38 6.37
CA GLY A 31 -11.03 4.48 7.27
C GLY A 31 -10.90 3.61 8.52
N GLN A 32 -9.69 3.20 8.89
CA GLN A 32 -9.43 2.29 9.99
C GLN A 32 -8.13 2.64 10.73
N LYS A 33 -8.17 2.62 12.06
CA LYS A 33 -6.98 2.86 12.89
C LYS A 33 -5.85 1.87 12.55
N PRO A 34 -4.65 2.33 12.15
CA PRO A 34 -3.55 1.44 11.84
C PRO A 34 -2.95 0.74 13.05
N SER A 35 -2.48 -0.47 12.82
CA SER A 35 -1.64 -1.20 13.76
C SER A 35 -0.19 -0.74 13.59
N VAL A 36 0.41 -0.24 14.67
CA VAL A 36 1.82 0.16 14.71
C VAL A 36 2.72 -1.07 14.57
N ARG A 37 3.75 -0.96 13.73
CA ARG A 37 4.75 -2.01 13.54
C ARG A 37 6.03 -1.65 14.26
N HIS A 38 6.51 -2.61 15.05
CA HIS A 38 7.75 -2.52 15.82
C HIS A 38 8.86 -3.32 15.14
N ALA A 39 10.09 -2.84 15.27
CA ALA A 39 11.27 -3.55 14.83
C ALA A 39 11.44 -4.86 15.60
N ARG A 40 11.61 -5.96 14.86
CA ARG A 40 11.80 -7.31 15.43
C ARG A 40 13.25 -7.62 15.82
N LYS A 41 14.21 -6.89 15.26
CA LYS A 41 15.64 -7.11 15.46
C LYS A 41 16.36 -5.77 15.49
N SER A 42 17.42 -5.70 16.27
CA SER A 42 18.34 -4.56 16.27
C SER A 42 19.33 -4.70 15.11
N ILE A 43 19.50 -3.65 14.31
CA ILE A 43 20.43 -3.62 13.17
C ILE A 43 21.16 -2.28 13.18
N SER A 44 22.46 -2.32 13.50
CA SER A 44 23.29 -1.13 13.72
C SER A 44 23.41 -0.25 12.47
N GLN A 45 23.48 -0.84 11.27
CA GLN A 45 23.60 -0.09 10.00
C GLN A 45 22.40 0.86 9.77
N PHE A 46 21.21 0.46 10.19
CA PHE A 46 19.99 1.27 10.11
C PHE A 46 19.74 2.11 11.38
N LYS A 47 20.67 2.08 12.35
CA LYS A 47 20.49 2.67 13.69
C LYS A 47 19.20 2.20 14.37
N LEU A 48 18.78 0.97 14.07
CA LEU A 48 17.51 0.41 14.51
C LEU A 48 17.70 -0.46 15.75
N ARG A 49 16.86 -0.25 16.76
CA ARG A 49 16.77 -1.11 17.95
C ARG A 49 15.45 -1.87 17.95
N GLU A 50 15.48 -3.09 18.49
CA GLU A 50 14.28 -3.89 18.71
C GLU A 50 13.24 -3.12 19.54
N GLY A 51 11.96 -3.29 19.20
CA GLY A 51 10.85 -2.60 19.85
C GLY A 51 10.58 -1.17 19.35
N MET A 52 11.49 -0.56 18.57
CA MET A 52 11.24 0.77 18.00
C MET A 52 10.07 0.76 17.02
N ARG A 53 9.22 1.80 17.06
CA ARG A 53 8.12 1.98 16.10
C ARG A 53 8.70 2.40 14.75
N ILE A 54 8.41 1.64 13.69
CA ILE A 54 9.02 1.81 12.35
C ILE A 54 8.02 1.97 11.21
N GLY A 55 6.73 1.88 11.51
CA GLY A 55 5.69 1.98 10.49
C GLY A 55 4.33 1.57 11.00
N GLY A 56 3.42 1.35 10.07
CA GLY A 56 2.08 0.86 10.36
C GLY A 56 1.50 0.05 9.23
N CYS A 57 0.48 -0.72 9.55
CA CYS A 57 -0.34 -1.36 8.54
C CYS A 57 -1.81 -1.45 8.94
N VAL A 58 -2.65 -1.58 7.94
CA VAL A 58 -4.08 -1.86 8.08
C VAL A 58 -4.39 -3.11 7.27
N THR A 59 -5.20 -3.99 7.83
CA THR A 59 -5.77 -5.13 7.10
C THR A 59 -7.25 -4.87 6.89
N LEU A 60 -7.63 -4.68 5.63
CA LEU A 60 -9.00 -4.48 5.20
C LEU A 60 -9.62 -5.81 4.80
N ARG A 61 -10.87 -6.02 5.20
CA ARG A 61 -11.66 -7.23 4.92
C ARG A 61 -13.10 -6.85 4.63
N LYS A 62 -13.84 -7.74 3.96
CA LYS A 62 -15.27 -7.58 3.64
C LYS A 62 -15.52 -6.25 2.92
N GLN A 63 -16.56 -5.51 3.30
CA GLN A 63 -16.99 -4.27 2.66
C GLN A 63 -15.87 -3.23 2.47
N ARG A 64 -15.12 -2.92 3.53
CA ARG A 64 -14.04 -1.91 3.49
C ARG A 64 -12.93 -2.26 2.50
N MET A 65 -12.71 -3.56 2.25
CA MET A 65 -11.73 -4.02 1.28
C MET A 65 -12.17 -3.64 -0.14
N TYR A 66 -13.43 -3.90 -0.48
CA TYR A 66 -13.98 -3.59 -1.80
C TYR A 66 -14.09 -2.08 -2.03
N GLU A 67 -14.51 -1.31 -1.03
CA GLU A 67 -14.55 0.17 -1.10
C GLU A 67 -13.16 0.78 -1.28
N PHE A 68 -12.14 0.21 -0.62
CA PHE A 68 -10.76 0.65 -0.85
C PHE A 68 -10.25 0.26 -2.23
N LEU A 69 -10.56 -0.95 -2.71
CA LEU A 69 -10.16 -1.41 -4.04
C LEU A 69 -10.79 -0.55 -5.15
N ASP A 70 -12.08 -0.26 -5.04
CA ASP A 70 -12.80 0.60 -5.97
C ASP A 70 -12.20 2.00 -6.02
N ARG A 71 -12.01 2.66 -4.85
CA ARG A 71 -11.33 3.96 -4.77
C ARG A 71 -9.91 3.92 -5.34
N LEU A 72 -9.16 2.84 -5.07
CA LEU A 72 -7.81 2.67 -5.58
C LEU A 72 -7.81 2.68 -7.11
N ILE A 73 -8.72 1.91 -7.74
CA ILE A 73 -8.80 1.77 -9.18
C ILE A 73 -9.33 3.04 -9.85
N THR A 74 -10.42 3.60 -9.33
CA THR A 74 -11.18 4.68 -9.99
C THR A 74 -10.61 6.08 -9.71
N LEU A 75 -10.11 6.33 -8.51
CA LEU A 75 -9.65 7.66 -8.09
C LEU A 75 -8.13 7.76 -8.01
N VAL A 76 -7.46 6.75 -7.47
CA VAL A 76 -6.06 6.86 -7.07
C VAL A 76 -5.11 6.55 -8.22
N LEU A 77 -5.24 5.39 -8.87
CA LEU A 77 -4.33 4.98 -9.95
C LEU A 77 -4.25 6.01 -11.11
N PRO A 78 -5.36 6.63 -11.56
CA PRO A 78 -5.29 7.68 -12.58
C PRO A 78 -4.54 8.94 -12.16
N ARG A 79 -4.46 9.22 -10.84
CA ARG A 79 -3.74 10.38 -10.28
C ARG A 79 -2.26 10.12 -10.04
N VAL A 80 -1.80 8.87 -10.19
CA VAL A 80 -0.37 8.54 -10.05
C VAL A 80 0.40 9.21 -11.17
N ARG A 81 1.46 9.96 -10.83
CA ARG A 81 2.33 10.60 -11.82
C ARG A 81 2.96 9.57 -12.75
N ASP A 82 2.96 9.86 -14.05
CA ASP A 82 3.46 8.97 -15.10
C ASP A 82 2.83 7.57 -15.09
N PHE A 83 1.56 7.46 -14.72
CA PHE A 83 0.85 6.19 -14.71
C PHE A 83 0.76 5.60 -16.12
N ARG A 84 1.40 4.44 -16.31
CA ARG A 84 1.44 3.71 -17.59
C ARG A 84 0.77 2.35 -17.50
N GLY A 85 -0.01 2.11 -16.44
CA GLY A 85 -0.57 0.82 -16.05
C GLY A 85 0.29 0.08 -15.00
N LEU A 86 -0.33 -0.90 -14.35
CA LEU A 86 0.25 -1.75 -13.32
C LEU A 86 1.03 -2.94 -13.90
N ASN A 87 2.13 -3.33 -13.26
CA ASN A 87 2.96 -4.44 -13.71
C ASN A 87 2.21 -5.79 -13.59
N PRO A 88 1.87 -6.47 -14.69
CA PRO A 88 1.14 -7.75 -14.62
C PRO A 88 1.97 -8.90 -14.03
N LYS A 89 3.27 -8.69 -13.79
CA LYS A 89 4.21 -9.68 -13.21
C LYS A 89 4.45 -9.51 -11.71
N ALA A 90 3.78 -8.56 -11.04
CA ALA A 90 3.99 -8.32 -9.60
C ALA A 90 3.18 -9.26 -8.69
N PHE A 91 2.92 -10.48 -9.18
CA PHE A 91 2.32 -11.56 -8.41
C PHE A 91 3.41 -12.40 -7.73
N ASP A 92 3.07 -13.07 -6.64
CA ASP A 92 4.01 -13.85 -5.83
C ASP A 92 4.08 -15.35 -6.19
N GLY A 93 3.43 -15.78 -7.27
CA GLY A 93 3.33 -17.18 -7.66
C GLY A 93 2.24 -17.96 -6.94
N ARG A 94 1.46 -17.31 -6.06
CA ARG A 94 0.34 -17.90 -5.30
C ARG A 94 -0.90 -17.01 -5.35
N GLY A 95 -1.08 -16.29 -6.45
CA GLY A 95 -2.25 -15.45 -6.68
C GLY A 95 -2.29 -14.15 -5.86
N ASN A 96 -1.26 -13.80 -5.09
CA ASN A 96 -1.25 -12.54 -4.36
C ASN A 96 -0.56 -11.46 -5.18
N TYR A 97 -1.20 -10.30 -5.29
CA TYR A 97 -0.70 -9.18 -6.05
C TYR A 97 -0.16 -8.09 -5.14
N SER A 98 1.04 -7.59 -5.40
CA SER A 98 1.64 -6.48 -4.65
C SER A 98 1.91 -5.28 -5.54
N LEU A 99 1.52 -4.09 -5.08
CA LEU A 99 1.88 -2.83 -5.73
C LEU A 99 2.40 -1.82 -4.70
N GLY A 100 3.32 -0.97 -5.15
CA GLY A 100 3.83 0.15 -4.38
C GLY A 100 3.31 1.46 -4.95
N LEU A 101 2.93 2.39 -4.07
CA LEU A 101 2.69 3.78 -4.41
C LEU A 101 3.79 4.63 -3.77
N SER A 102 4.39 5.52 -4.54
CA SER A 102 5.51 6.35 -4.06
C SER A 102 5.06 7.51 -3.17
N GLU A 103 3.82 7.97 -3.34
CA GLU A 103 3.30 9.17 -2.70
C GLU A 103 1.90 8.88 -2.15
N GLN A 104 1.61 9.32 -0.94
CA GLN A 104 0.30 9.19 -0.31
C GLN A 104 -0.69 10.28 -0.71
N VAL A 105 -0.22 11.40 -1.27
CA VAL A 105 -1.04 12.55 -1.67
C VAL A 105 -1.94 12.28 -2.90
N VAL A 106 -1.74 11.13 -3.55
CA VAL A 106 -2.61 10.64 -4.63
C VAL A 106 -4.03 10.30 -4.12
N PHE A 107 -4.17 10.05 -2.81
CA PHE A 107 -5.45 9.80 -2.17
C PHE A 107 -6.16 11.13 -1.88
N PRO A 108 -7.42 11.31 -2.32
CA PRO A 108 -8.17 12.54 -2.06
C PRO A 108 -8.42 12.82 -0.58
N GLU A 109 -8.36 11.80 0.27
CA GLU A 109 -8.53 11.92 1.72
C GLU A 109 -7.34 12.64 2.39
N VAL A 110 -6.18 12.69 1.73
CA VAL A 110 -4.98 13.34 2.25
C VAL A 110 -4.90 14.76 1.70
N ASN A 111 -4.85 15.75 2.60
CA ASN A 111 -4.64 17.15 2.22
C ASN A 111 -3.15 17.40 1.92
N ALA A 112 -2.80 17.51 0.64
CA ALA A 112 -1.45 17.73 0.16
C ALA A 112 -0.75 18.95 0.80
N ASP A 113 -1.48 20.04 1.07
CA ASP A 113 -0.90 21.27 1.65
C ASP A 113 -0.46 21.08 3.10
N LYS A 114 -1.03 20.09 3.79
CA LYS A 114 -0.70 19.77 5.19
C LYS A 114 0.39 18.70 5.30
N VAL A 115 0.70 17.99 4.21
CA VAL A 115 1.70 16.93 4.22
C VAL A 115 3.10 17.52 4.27
N ARG A 116 3.83 17.25 5.35
CA ARG A 116 5.22 17.71 5.50
C ARG A 116 6.21 16.76 4.85
N ASN A 117 5.88 15.47 4.86
CA ASN A 117 6.74 14.42 4.34
C ASN A 117 5.96 13.51 3.40
N ILE A 118 6.42 13.45 2.15
CA ILE A 118 5.93 12.44 1.20
C ILE A 118 6.41 11.07 1.66
N GLN A 119 5.49 10.11 1.70
CA GLN A 119 5.67 8.73 2.13
C GLN A 119 5.02 7.80 1.12
N GLY A 120 5.76 6.75 0.77
CA GLY A 120 5.23 5.66 -0.02
C GLY A 120 4.46 4.65 0.83
N MET A 121 3.69 3.80 0.16
CA MET A 121 2.99 2.68 0.78
C MET A 121 3.00 1.45 -0.13
N ASN A 122 2.89 0.28 0.49
CA ASN A 122 2.74 -0.99 -0.20
C ASN A 122 1.33 -1.53 0.05
N ILE A 123 0.67 -1.94 -1.02
CA ILE A 123 -0.66 -2.53 -1.01
C ILE A 123 -0.51 -3.97 -1.51
N ALA A 124 -0.87 -4.91 -0.66
CA ALA A 124 -0.91 -6.34 -0.98
C ALA A 124 -2.36 -6.79 -1.04
N ILE A 125 -2.78 -7.26 -2.22
CA ILE A 125 -4.08 -7.87 -2.46
C ILE A 125 -3.90 -9.37 -2.36
N VAL A 126 -4.49 -9.96 -1.32
CA VAL A 126 -4.48 -11.40 -1.11
C VAL A 126 -5.75 -11.94 -1.75
N THR A 127 -5.59 -12.94 -2.63
CA THR A 127 -6.69 -13.62 -3.30
C THR A 127 -6.78 -15.07 -2.87
N SER A 128 -7.92 -15.72 -3.15
CA SER A 128 -8.21 -17.07 -2.66
C SER A 128 -7.64 -18.16 -3.57
N THR A 129 -7.06 -17.77 -4.70
CA THR A 129 -6.56 -18.67 -5.73
C THR A 129 -5.05 -18.87 -5.55
N ASP A 130 -4.56 -20.09 -5.76
CA ASP A 130 -3.11 -20.37 -5.78
C ASP A 130 -2.46 -20.11 -7.14
N SER A 131 -3.23 -19.60 -8.12
CA SER A 131 -2.79 -19.33 -9.49
C SER A 131 -2.72 -17.83 -9.78
N ASP A 132 -1.56 -17.37 -10.24
CA ASP A 132 -1.36 -15.99 -10.69
C ASP A 132 -2.23 -15.63 -11.90
N ASP A 133 -2.53 -16.59 -12.76
CA ASP A 133 -3.31 -16.35 -13.97
C ASP A 133 -4.79 -16.11 -13.63
N GLU A 134 -5.34 -16.90 -12.72
CA GLU A 134 -6.70 -16.72 -12.21
C GLU A 134 -6.83 -15.40 -11.43
N ALA A 135 -5.87 -15.12 -10.54
CA ALA A 135 -5.85 -13.87 -9.79
C ALA A 135 -5.72 -12.65 -10.71
N ARG A 136 -4.93 -12.74 -11.78
CA ARG A 136 -4.79 -11.66 -12.77
C ARG A 136 -6.07 -11.43 -13.55
N LEU A 137 -6.75 -12.51 -13.96
CA LEU A 137 -8.05 -12.40 -14.62
C LEU A 137 -9.06 -11.74 -13.67
N LEU A 138 -9.15 -12.21 -12.43
CA LEU A 138 -10.04 -11.66 -11.40
C LEU A 138 -9.81 -10.15 -11.21
N LEU A 139 -8.56 -9.74 -10.99
CA LEU A 139 -8.24 -8.32 -10.80
C LEU A 139 -8.54 -7.49 -12.05
N LYS A 140 -8.33 -8.05 -13.24
CA LYS A 140 -8.67 -7.39 -14.51
C LYS A 140 -10.17 -7.18 -14.65
N GLU A 141 -11.00 -8.15 -14.26
CA GLU A 141 -12.47 -8.01 -14.24
C GLU A 141 -12.95 -6.98 -13.22
N PHE A 142 -12.24 -6.82 -12.09
CA PHE A 142 -12.44 -5.70 -11.17
C PHE A 142 -12.00 -4.33 -11.73
N GLY A 143 -11.43 -4.28 -12.93
CA GLY A 143 -11.01 -3.05 -13.59
C GLY A 143 -9.56 -2.65 -13.29
N MET A 144 -8.71 -3.52 -12.73
CA MET A 144 -7.30 -3.18 -12.51
C MET A 144 -6.61 -2.85 -13.85
N PRO A 145 -6.05 -1.63 -14.00
CA PRO A 145 -5.42 -1.20 -15.23
C PRO A 145 -3.99 -1.77 -15.36
N PHE A 146 -3.87 -3.04 -15.73
CA PHE A 146 -2.57 -3.65 -16.05
C PHE A 146 -1.98 -3.05 -17.34
N ARG A 147 -0.65 -2.90 -17.39
CA ARG A 147 0.04 -2.50 -18.62
C ARG A 147 -0.25 -3.55 -19.68
N ALA A 148 -0.66 -3.12 -20.87
CA ALA A 148 -0.58 -3.97 -22.05
C ALA A 148 0.90 -4.32 -22.23
N GLY A 149 1.29 -5.54 -21.83
CA GLY A 149 2.60 -6.05 -22.19
C GLY A 149 2.66 -6.02 -23.72
N LYS A 150 3.75 -5.48 -24.29
CA LYS A 150 4.14 -5.94 -25.62
C LYS A 150 4.26 -7.45 -25.50
N GLY A 151 3.30 -8.18 -26.05
CA GLY A 151 3.41 -9.61 -26.22
C GLY A 151 4.77 -9.87 -26.86
N LYS A 152 5.54 -10.75 -26.25
CA LYS A 152 6.50 -11.50 -27.06
C LYS A 152 5.71 -12.48 -27.91
#